data_AF-A0A382PH30-F1
#
_entry.id   AF-A0A382PH30-F1
#
_cell.length_a   1.000
_cell.length_b   1.000
_cell.length_c   1.000
_cell.angle_alpha   90.00
_cell.angle_beta   90.00
_cell.angle_gamma   90.00
#
_symmetry.space_group_name_H-M   'P 1'
#
loop_
_entity.id
_entity.type
_entity.pdbx_description
1 polymer ?
#
loop_
_entity_poly.entity_id
_entity_poly.type
_entity_poly.pdbx_seq_one_letter_code
_entity_poly.pdbx_strand_id
1 'polypeptide(L)'
;MEIQSDEINDKNFFDFKVKEALIIENLNEKISENLLFSLWNLAIQDNKYFLITSNKPISTYKFKLPDLKSRVSSCVSIGIKLPSDDLISVIIAKNFSDKQIIVKKKHIDYII
;
A
#
# COMPACT_ATOMS: atom_id res chain seq x y z
N MET A 1 6.79 -9.16 5.59
CA MET A 1 6.29 -8.54 6.83
C MET A 1 5.29 -7.48 6.39
N GLU A 2 4.12 -7.46 7.03
CA GLU A 2 3.09 -6.47 6.78
C GLU A 2 2.81 -5.74 8.09
N ILE A 3 2.68 -4.42 8.05
CA ILE A 3 2.42 -3.60 9.24
C ILE A 3 1.67 -2.32 8.86
N GLN A 4 0.77 -1.88 9.72
CA GLN A 4 0.10 -0.58 9.57
C GLN A 4 1.07 0.56 9.88
N SER A 5 0.98 1.67 9.14
CA SER A 5 1.81 2.86 9.34
C SER A 5 1.72 3.43 10.76
N ASP A 6 0.59 3.27 11.44
CA ASP A 6 0.38 3.77 12.81
C ASP A 6 1.00 2.85 13.88
N GLU A 7 1.32 1.60 13.54
CA GLU A 7 1.85 0.60 14.48
C GLU A 7 3.37 0.46 14.40
N ILE A 8 3.98 1.07 13.38
CA ILE A 8 5.40 0.93 13.10
C ILE A 8 6.27 1.64 14.15
N ASN A 9 7.27 0.92 14.65
CA ASN A 9 8.19 1.38 15.68
C ASN A 9 9.58 0.75 15.49
N ASP A 10 10.54 1.16 16.31
CA ASP A 10 11.94 0.75 16.16
C ASP A 10 12.17 -0.77 16.29
N LYS A 11 11.29 -1.51 16.96
CA LYS A 11 11.39 -2.99 17.04
C LYS A 11 11.23 -3.62 15.66
N ASN A 12 10.36 -3.04 14.83
CA ASN A 12 10.10 -3.54 13.48
C ASN A 12 11.32 -3.43 12.56
N PHE A 13 12.25 -2.53 12.86
CA PHE A 13 13.52 -2.47 12.15
C PHE A 13 14.31 -3.78 12.28
N PHE A 14 14.36 -4.34 13.49
CA PHE A 14 15.02 -5.61 13.74
C PHE A 14 14.27 -6.78 13.11
N ASP A 15 12.93 -6.77 13.18
CA ASP A 15 12.10 -7.80 12.54
C ASP A 15 12.30 -7.81 11.02
N PHE A 16 12.40 -6.64 10.40
CA PHE A 16 12.62 -6.54 8.96
C PHE A 16 14.02 -7.01 8.52
N LYS A 17 15.04 -6.97 9.39
CA LYS A 17 16.37 -7.51 9.04
C LYS A 17 16.34 -8.98 8.64
N VAL A 18 15.45 -9.77 9.23
CA VAL A 18 15.33 -11.21 8.96
C VAL A 18 14.24 -11.56 7.94
N LYS A 19 13.64 -10.56 7.28
CA LYS A 19 12.57 -10.75 6.29
C LYS A 19 13.01 -10.21 4.93
N GLU A 20 12.55 -10.84 3.86
CA GLU A 20 12.87 -10.43 2.49
C GLU A 20 12.02 -9.26 1.98
N ALA A 21 10.86 -9.02 2.60
CA ALA A 21 9.90 -8.02 2.17
C ALA A 21 9.26 -7.30 3.36
N LEU A 22 9.06 -5.98 3.19
CA LEU A 22 8.28 -5.14 4.10
C LEU A 22 7.21 -4.39 3.31
N ILE A 23 5.97 -4.52 3.80
CA ILE A 23 4.79 -3.83 3.32
C ILE A 23 4.34 -2.89 4.44
N ILE A 24 4.32 -1.60 4.17
CA ILE A 24 3.77 -0.58 5.08
C ILE A 24 2.40 -0.19 4.55
N GLU A 25 1.36 -0.57 5.28
CA GLU A 25 -0.02 -0.29 4.92
C GLU A 25 -0.46 1.10 5.40
N ASN A 26 -1.25 1.79 4.57
CA ASN A 26 -1.93 3.04 4.91
C ASN A 26 -1.02 4.14 5.43
N LEU A 27 0.05 4.46 4.69
CA LEU A 27 1.00 5.51 5.05
C LEU A 27 0.29 6.83 5.36
N ASN A 28 0.64 7.42 6.50
CA ASN A 28 0.10 8.71 6.92
C ASN A 28 1.22 9.62 7.47
N GLU A 29 0.86 10.86 7.84
CA GLU A 29 1.83 11.89 8.29
C GLU A 29 2.33 11.69 9.72
N LYS A 30 1.85 10.67 10.45
CA LYS A 30 2.28 10.40 11.84
C LYS A 30 3.52 9.52 11.92
N ILE A 31 3.88 8.81 10.85
CA ILE A 31 5.05 7.95 10.82
C ILE A 31 6.33 8.77 11.05
N SER A 32 7.24 8.23 11.85
CA SER A 32 8.57 8.83 12.03
C SER A 32 9.35 8.81 10.72
N GLU A 33 9.69 9.99 10.20
CA GLU A 33 10.46 10.13 8.96
C GLU A 33 11.83 9.44 9.05
N ASN A 34 12.49 9.51 10.21
CA ASN A 34 13.78 8.87 10.44
C ASN A 34 13.67 7.33 10.41
N LEU A 35 12.61 6.78 10.99
CA LEU A 35 12.35 5.34 10.97
C LEU A 35 12.05 4.87 9.56
N LEU A 36 11.17 5.58 8.85
CA LEU A 36 10.83 5.27 7.46
C LEU A 36 12.08 5.30 6.56
N PHE A 37 12.91 6.33 6.72
CA PHE A 37 14.18 6.43 5.99
C PHE A 37 15.14 5.27 6.31
N SER A 38 15.24 4.89 7.57
CA SER A 38 16.09 3.77 8.00
C SER A 38 15.61 2.44 7.42
N LEU A 39 14.31 2.17 7.45
CA LEU A 39 13.71 0.97 6.84
C LEU A 39 13.90 0.95 5.33
N TRP A 40 13.72 2.10 4.66
CA TRP A 40 13.95 2.23 3.23
C TRP A 40 15.41 1.91 2.87
N ASN A 41 16.36 2.48 3.61
CA ASN A 41 17.77 2.21 3.39
C ASN A 41 18.11 0.73 3.62
N LEU A 42 17.59 0.13 4.69
CA LEU A 42 17.77 -1.30 4.95
C LEU A 42 17.25 -2.15 3.81
N ALA A 43 16.08 -1.81 3.24
CA ALA A 43 15.53 -2.53 2.11
C ALA A 43 16.45 -2.46 0.88
N ILE A 44 16.96 -1.28 0.55
CA ILE A 44 17.85 -1.10 -0.60
C ILE A 44 19.21 -1.77 -0.38
N GLN A 45 19.80 -1.62 0.81
CA GLN A 45 21.11 -2.17 1.13
C GLN A 45 21.13 -3.70 1.10
N ASP A 46 20.08 -4.33 1.62
CA ASP A 46 19.96 -5.78 1.67
C ASP A 46 19.28 -6.36 0.41
N ASN A 47 19.00 -5.53 -0.60
CA ASN A 47 18.30 -5.91 -1.83
C ASN A 47 16.95 -6.63 -1.58
N LYS A 48 16.15 -6.07 -0.67
CA LYS A 48 14.84 -6.56 -0.22
C LYS A 48 13.69 -5.81 -0.90
N TYR A 49 12.50 -6.40 -0.84
CA TYR A 49 11.28 -5.79 -1.35
C TYR A 49 10.70 -4.79 -0.34
N PHE A 50 10.28 -3.64 -0.85
CA PHE A 50 9.69 -2.58 -0.06
C PHE A 50 8.47 -2.01 -0.78
N LEU A 51 7.30 -2.17 -0.16
CA LEU A 51 6.02 -1.70 -0.69
C LEU A 51 5.35 -0.79 0.34
N ILE A 52 4.74 0.28 -0.14
CA ILE A 52 3.96 1.20 0.68
C ILE A 52 2.60 1.41 0.00
N THR A 53 1.53 1.33 0.78
CA THR A 53 0.19 1.71 0.33
C THR A 53 -0.22 3.04 0.97
N SER A 54 -0.98 3.86 0.25
CA SER A 54 -1.42 5.18 0.73
C SER A 54 -2.61 5.69 -0.08
N ASN A 55 -3.49 6.48 0.56
CA ASN A 55 -4.66 7.06 -0.11
C ASN A 55 -4.31 8.14 -1.14
N LYS A 56 -3.18 8.84 -0.94
CA LYS A 56 -2.61 9.81 -1.88
C LYS A 56 -1.20 9.36 -2.26
N PRO A 57 -0.63 9.76 -3.41
CA PRO A 57 0.72 9.37 -3.77
C PRO A 57 1.72 9.79 -2.69
N ILE A 58 2.66 8.91 -2.33
CA ILE A 58 3.66 9.16 -1.28
C ILE A 58 4.48 10.44 -1.52
N SER A 59 4.72 10.81 -2.78
CA SER A 59 5.41 12.05 -3.17
C SER A 59 4.68 13.35 -2.83
N THR A 60 3.39 13.27 -2.49
CA THR A 60 2.58 14.43 -2.09
C THR A 60 2.63 14.73 -0.59
N TYR A 61 3.21 13.83 0.21
CA TYR A 61 3.38 14.04 1.65
C TYR A 61 4.51 15.05 1.90
N LYS A 62 4.33 15.91 2.92
CA LYS A 62 5.28 17.00 3.24
C LYS A 62 6.40 16.51 4.17
N PHE A 63 7.25 15.62 3.67
CA PHE A 63 8.45 15.18 4.41
C PHE A 63 9.42 16.33 4.63
N LYS A 64 9.91 16.47 5.87
CA LYS A 64 10.90 17.48 6.28
C LYS A 64 12.33 16.98 6.07
N LEU A 65 12.56 15.67 6.17
CA LEU A 65 13.85 15.03 6.00
C LEU A 65 14.24 15.03 4.50
N PRO A 66 15.29 15.78 4.10
CA PRO A 66 15.66 15.93 2.69
C PRO A 66 15.98 14.60 2.01
N ASP A 67 16.66 13.69 2.72
CA ASP A 67 17.04 12.39 2.17
C ASP A 67 15.82 11.52 1.86
N LEU A 68 14.85 11.47 2.78
CA LEU A 68 13.59 10.76 2.57
C LEU A 68 12.81 11.35 1.39
N LYS A 69 12.77 12.68 1.28
CA LYS A 69 12.12 13.36 0.15
C LYS A 69 12.73 12.92 -1.18
N SER A 70 14.06 12.82 -1.28
CA SER A 70 14.74 12.32 -2.48
C SER A 70 14.36 10.87 -2.82
N ARG A 71 14.29 9.98 -1.82
CA ARG A 71 13.86 8.58 -1.99
C ARG A 71 12.42 8.47 -2.47
N VAL A 72 11.53 9.21 -1.83
CA VAL A 72 10.11 9.25 -2.20
C VAL A 72 9.92 9.82 -3.60
N SER A 73 10.68 10.84 -4.00
CA SER A 73 10.58 11.39 -5.37
C SER A 73 11.13 10.45 -6.45
N SER A 74 12.00 9.51 -6.10
CA SER A 74 12.58 8.53 -7.03
C SER A 74 11.86 7.17 -7.03
N CYS A 75 10.88 6.98 -6.14
CA CYS A 75 10.14 5.73 -6.06
C CYS A 75 9.12 5.59 -7.20
N VAL A 76 8.86 4.35 -7.60
CA VAL A 76 7.78 4.03 -8.54
C VAL A 76 6.46 4.11 -7.80
N SER A 77 5.55 4.97 -8.29
CA SER A 77 4.21 5.13 -7.72
C SER A 77 3.16 4.79 -8.77
N ILE A 78 2.24 3.89 -8.40
CA ILE A 78 1.15 3.42 -9.25
C ILE A 78 -0.15 3.70 -8.51
N GLY A 79 -1.01 4.52 -9.10
CA GLY A 79 -2.34 4.83 -8.56
C GLY A 79 -3.39 3.86 -9.09
N ILE A 80 -4.23 3.33 -8.20
CA ILE A 80 -5.43 2.59 -8.57
C ILE A 80 -6.57 3.60 -8.73
N LYS A 81 -7.09 3.73 -9.96
CA LYS A 81 -8.24 4.59 -10.25
C LYS A 81 -9.55 3.89 -9.88
N LEU A 82 -10.63 4.67 -9.76
CA LEU A 82 -11.96 4.10 -9.64
C LEU A 82 -12.25 3.17 -10.82
N PRO A 83 -12.84 1.99 -10.57
CA PRO A 83 -13.23 1.06 -11.64
C PRO A 83 -14.37 1.65 -12.48
N SER A 84 -14.51 1.19 -13.72
CA SER A 84 -15.71 1.46 -14.54
C SER A 84 -16.89 0.61 -14.08
N ASP A 85 -18.11 1.02 -14.41
CA ASP A 85 -19.34 0.26 -14.12
C ASP A 85 -19.29 -1.17 -14.67
N ASP A 86 -18.68 -1.37 -15.84
CA ASP A 86 -18.44 -2.70 -16.41
C ASP A 86 -17.53 -3.54 -15.51
N LEU A 87 -16.44 -2.95 -15.00
CA LEU A 87 -15.51 -3.63 -14.11
C LEU A 87 -16.15 -3.90 -12.74
N ILE A 88 -16.93 -2.95 -12.22
CA ILE A 88 -17.74 -3.14 -11.00
C ILE A 88 -18.70 -4.31 -11.18
N SER A 89 -19.42 -4.37 -12.30
CA SER A 89 -20.34 -5.47 -12.65
C SER A 89 -19.63 -6.82 -12.58
N VAL A 90 -18.45 -6.92 -13.21
CA VAL A 90 -17.65 -8.14 -13.23
C VAL A 90 -17.15 -8.51 -11.83
N ILE A 91 -16.68 -7.53 -11.05
CA ILE A 91 -16.20 -7.76 -9.67
C ILE A 91 -17.35 -8.24 -8.78
N ILE A 92 -18.53 -7.63 -8.87
CA ILE A 92 -19.71 -8.04 -8.08
C ILE A 92 -20.15 -9.44 -8.48
N ALA A 93 -20.29 -9.71 -9.79
CA ALA A 93 -20.66 -11.03 -10.31
C ALA A 93 -19.68 -12.11 -9.81
N LYS A 94 -18.38 -11.84 -9.89
CA LYS A 94 -17.31 -12.72 -9.41
C LYS A 94 -17.42 -12.95 -7.90
N ASN A 95 -17.59 -11.89 -7.10
CA ASN A 95 -17.71 -12.01 -5.64
C ASN A 95 -18.89 -12.90 -5.21
N PHE A 96 -20.02 -12.84 -5.91
CA PHE A 96 -21.15 -13.74 -5.66
C PHE A 96 -20.86 -15.17 -6.13
N SER A 97 -20.28 -15.33 -7.32
CA SER A 97 -19.90 -16.63 -7.87
C SER A 97 -18.89 -17.36 -6.98
N ASP A 98 -17.87 -16.66 -6.46
CA ASP A 98 -16.86 -17.19 -5.53
C ASP A 98 -17.51 -17.71 -4.24
N LYS A 99 -18.67 -17.16 -3.87
CA LYS A 99 -19.51 -17.60 -2.74
C LYS A 99 -20.60 -18.61 -3.14
N GLN A 100 -20.57 -19.13 -4.37
CA GLN A 100 -21.56 -20.06 -4.93
C GLN A 100 -22.99 -19.48 -5.00
N ILE A 101 -23.13 -18.16 -5.05
CA ILE A 101 -24.42 -17.47 -5.16
C ILE A 101 -24.63 -17.08 -6.62
N ILE A 102 -25.73 -17.57 -7.21
CA ILE A 102 -26.11 -17.21 -8.58
C ILE A 102 -26.99 -15.95 -8.53
N VAL A 103 -26.50 -14.85 -9.09
CA VAL A 103 -27.22 -13.57 -9.15
C VAL A 103 -27.63 -13.25 -10.58
N LYS A 104 -28.91 -12.92 -10.80
CA LYS A 104 -29.38 -12.47 -12.11
C LYS A 104 -28.81 -11.08 -12.41
N LYS A 105 -28.41 -10.86 -13.68
CA LYS A 105 -27.82 -9.59 -14.15
C LYS A 105 -28.58 -8.34 -13.67
N LYS A 106 -29.92 -8.35 -13.74
CA LYS A 106 -30.78 -7.24 -13.28
C LYS A 106 -30.54 -6.78 -11.83
N HIS A 107 -30.03 -7.64 -10.96
CA HIS A 107 -29.72 -7.28 -9.57
C HIS A 107 -28.34 -6.64 -9.45
N ILE A 108 -27.41 -7.03 -10.31
CA ILE A 108 -26.09 -6.38 -10.41
C ILE A 108 -26.28 -4.97 -10.99
N ASP A 109 -27.06 -4.86 -12.07
CA ASP A 109 -27.41 -3.58 -12.70
C ASP A 109 -28.19 -2.62 -11.77
N TYR A 110 -28.75 -3.12 -10.66
CA TYR A 110 -29.44 -2.28 -9.65
C TYR A 110 -28.49 -1.74 -8.58
N ILE A 111 -27.38 -2.43 -8.30
CA ILE A 111 -26.39 -2.03 -7.29
C ILE A 111 -25.48 -0.92 -7.81
N ILE A 112 -25.28 -0.90 -9.13
CA ILE A 112 -24.45 0.06 -9.87
C ILE A 112 -25.31 1.28 -10.19
#